data_AF-A0A2E1HEQ1-F1
#
_entry.id   AF-A0A2E1HEQ1-F1
#
_cell.length_a   1.000
_cell.length_b   1.000
_cell.length_c   1.000
_cell.angle_alpha   90.00
_cell.angle_beta   90.00
_cell.angle_gamma   90.00
#
_symmetry.space_group_name_H-M   'P 1'
#
loop_
_entity.id
_entity.type
_entity.pdbx_description
1 polymer ?
#
loop_
_entity_poly.entity_id
_entity_poly.type
_entity_poly.pdbx_seq_one_letter_code
_entity_poly.pdbx_strand_id
1 'polypeptide(L)'
;MAAGGAARSGTSRRTHRAAAALAASCLLLSACGSGPRSPVFGAVFGLEDAETIPFRSGRIPEPAPELGDRVLGLAANAPGQCIFLRANGRHRFIASCPDGYDV
;
A
#
# COMPACT_ATOMS: atom_id res chain seq x y z
N MET A 1 -75.11 13.49 -2.17
CA MET A 1 -74.28 13.63 -3.40
C MET A 1 -72.85 13.95 -2.97
N ALA A 2 -71.85 13.29 -3.56
CA ALA A 2 -70.39 13.39 -3.26
C ALA A 2 -69.98 13.02 -1.81
N ALA A 3 -69.03 12.12 -1.50
CA ALA A 3 -67.68 11.86 -2.02
C ALA A 3 -66.68 13.00 -1.71
N GLY A 4 -65.45 12.80 -1.26
CA GLY A 4 -64.69 11.61 -0.79
C GLY A 4 -63.72 12.08 0.31
N GLY A 5 -62.64 11.42 0.73
CA GLY A 5 -61.86 10.29 0.22
C GLY A 5 -60.50 10.32 0.97
N ALA A 6 -59.87 9.18 1.23
CA ALA A 6 -58.95 9.05 2.37
C ALA A 6 -57.43 9.23 2.10
N ALA A 7 -56.69 9.31 3.22
CA ALA A 7 -55.30 8.88 3.43
C ALA A 7 -54.12 9.80 3.02
N ARG A 8 -53.31 10.14 4.04
CA ARG A 8 -51.90 10.60 3.91
C ARG A 8 -50.99 9.67 4.74
N SER A 9 -50.54 8.57 4.13
CA SER A 9 -49.68 7.55 4.74
C SER A 9 -48.38 7.30 3.94
N GLY A 10 -47.84 8.35 3.30
CA GLY A 10 -46.72 8.27 2.36
C GLY A 10 -45.32 8.66 2.89
N THR A 11 -45.22 9.31 4.04
CA THR A 11 -43.95 9.93 4.51
C THR A 11 -42.99 8.96 5.21
N SER A 12 -43.50 8.03 6.03
CA SER A 12 -42.67 7.07 6.80
C SER A 12 -41.74 6.22 5.92
N ARG A 13 -42.21 5.75 4.74
CA ARG A 13 -41.39 4.86 3.90
C ARG A 13 -40.15 5.55 3.31
N ARG A 14 -40.10 6.89 3.22
CA ARG A 14 -38.91 7.62 2.74
C ARG A 14 -37.85 7.77 3.84
N THR A 15 -38.26 8.08 5.07
CA THR A 15 -37.31 8.23 6.20
C THR A 15 -36.67 6.88 6.56
N HIS A 16 -37.42 5.78 6.58
CA HIS A 16 -36.86 4.45 6.81
C HIS A 16 -35.86 4.03 5.71
N ARG A 17 -36.11 4.37 4.44
CA ARG A 17 -35.16 4.08 3.34
C ARG A 17 -33.87 4.90 3.45
N ALA A 18 -33.96 6.19 3.82
CA ALA A 18 -32.79 7.02 4.04
C ALA A 18 -31.94 6.54 5.23
N ALA A 19 -32.58 6.19 6.35
CA ALA A 19 -31.89 5.65 7.52
C ALA A 19 -31.20 4.29 7.24
N ALA A 20 -31.89 3.39 6.52
CA ALA A 20 -31.31 2.11 6.12
C ALA A 20 -30.12 2.26 5.16
N ALA A 21 -30.20 3.21 4.21
CA ALA A 21 -29.08 3.51 3.32
C ALA A 21 -27.87 4.04 4.09
N LEU A 22 -28.07 4.98 5.04
CA LEU A 22 -26.99 5.54 5.85
C LEU A 22 -26.31 4.46 6.73
N ALA A 23 -27.11 3.60 7.38
CA ALA A 23 -26.61 2.51 8.19
C ALA A 23 -25.79 1.48 7.37
N ALA A 24 -26.27 1.13 6.17
CA ALA A 24 -25.54 0.27 5.24
C ALA A 24 -24.22 0.91 4.78
N SER A 25 -24.20 2.23 4.52
CA SER A 25 -22.97 2.96 4.17
C SER A 25 -21.93 2.91 5.29
N CYS A 26 -22.33 3.12 6.55
CA CYS A 26 -21.43 3.02 7.70
C CYS A 26 -20.84 1.62 7.85
N LEU A 27 -21.66 0.56 7.72
CA LEU A 27 -21.21 -0.83 7.81
C LEU A 27 -20.20 -1.19 6.70
N LEU A 28 -20.42 -0.71 5.47
CA LEU A 28 -19.50 -0.94 4.34
C LEU A 28 -18.16 -0.21 4.53
N LEU A 29 -18.17 1.00 5.09
CA LEU A 29 -16.95 1.77 5.38
C LEU A 29 -16.12 1.15 6.52
N SER A 30 -16.76 0.51 7.50
CA SER A 30 -16.07 -0.15 8.62
C SER A 30 -15.34 -1.44 8.22
N ALA A 31 -15.68 -2.06 7.08
CA ALA A 31 -15.16 -3.36 6.67
C ALA A 31 -13.82 -3.31 5.89
N CYS A 32 -13.25 -2.13 5.66
CA CYS A 32 -12.12 -1.94 4.74
C CYS A 32 -10.74 -1.81 5.45
N GLY A 33 -10.64 -2.17 6.73
CA GLY A 33 -9.51 -1.81 7.61
C GLY A 33 -8.63 -2.96 8.17
N SER A 34 -8.87 -4.22 7.79
CA SER A 34 -8.13 -5.40 8.28
C SER A 34 -7.27 -6.02 7.17
N GLY A 35 -5.95 -5.86 7.26
CA GLY A 35 -4.94 -6.43 6.37
C GLY A 35 -3.55 -6.35 7.03
N PRO A 36 -2.74 -7.43 7.05
CA PRO A 36 -1.65 -7.63 8.02
C PRO A 36 -0.57 -6.52 8.03
N ARG A 37 0.03 -6.19 9.21
CA ARG A 37 0.93 -5.01 9.39
C ARG A 37 2.38 -5.35 9.84
N SER A 38 2.68 -5.65 11.11
CA SER A 38 3.99 -6.25 11.55
C SER A 38 3.98 -6.76 13.02
N PRO A 39 4.53 -7.97 13.34
CA PRO A 39 4.62 -8.56 14.71
C PRO A 39 5.27 -7.69 15.77
N VAL A 40 6.04 -6.68 15.36
CA VAL A 40 6.84 -5.84 16.25
C VAL A 40 6.11 -4.52 16.62
N PHE A 41 4.98 -4.19 15.97
CA PHE A 41 4.34 -2.89 16.17
C PHE A 41 3.74 -2.71 17.57
N GLY A 42 3.11 -3.75 18.14
CA GLY A 42 2.53 -3.67 19.48
C GLY A 42 3.57 -3.47 20.59
N ALA A 43 4.82 -3.90 20.36
CA ALA A 43 5.89 -3.86 21.34
C ALA A 43 6.61 -2.49 21.45
N VAL A 44 6.49 -1.61 20.44
CA VAL A 44 7.26 -0.35 20.38
C VAL A 44 6.37 0.90 20.50
N PHE A 45 5.10 0.82 20.10
CA PHE A 45 4.21 1.98 20.00
C PHE A 45 2.91 1.86 20.83
N GLY A 46 2.72 0.80 21.63
CA GLY A 46 1.55 0.65 22.49
C GLY A 46 0.22 0.45 21.75
N LEU A 47 0.25 -0.03 20.50
CA LEU A 47 -0.96 -0.46 19.79
C LEU A 47 -1.24 -1.94 20.09
N GLU A 48 -2.23 -2.21 20.92
CA GLU A 48 -2.64 -3.56 21.31
C GLU A 48 -3.14 -4.40 20.11
N ASP A 49 -3.78 -3.76 19.12
CA ASP A 49 -4.33 -4.39 17.90
C ASP A 49 -3.54 -4.09 16.61
N ALA A 50 -2.23 -3.89 16.72
CA ALA A 50 -1.37 -3.83 15.52
C ALA A 50 -1.18 -5.22 14.90
N GLU A 51 -2.00 -5.50 13.89
CA GLU A 51 -1.96 -6.66 12.98
C GLU A 51 -0.55 -6.96 12.43
N THR A 52 -0.28 -8.15 11.86
CA THR A 52 1.12 -8.64 11.73
C THR A 52 1.50 -9.26 10.37
N ILE A 53 2.41 -8.62 9.59
CA ILE A 53 3.05 -9.25 8.41
C ILE A 53 4.14 -10.20 8.90
N PRO A 54 4.08 -11.50 8.58
CA PRO A 54 5.11 -12.44 8.99
C PRO A 54 6.45 -12.07 8.36
N PHE A 55 7.48 -11.92 9.20
CA PHE A 55 8.86 -11.80 8.74
C PHE A 55 9.23 -13.03 7.91
N ARG A 56 9.72 -12.82 6.69
CA ARG A 56 10.28 -13.88 5.86
C ARG A 56 11.80 -13.85 5.97
N SER A 57 12.37 -14.89 6.55
CA SER A 57 13.80 -15.14 6.53
C SER A 57 14.25 -15.49 5.10
N GLY A 58 15.41 -14.97 4.70
CA GLY A 58 15.99 -15.17 3.39
C GLY A 58 17.21 -14.29 3.19
N ARG A 59 17.93 -14.47 2.08
CA ARG A 59 18.97 -13.53 1.65
C ARG A 59 18.36 -12.57 0.63
N ILE A 60 18.64 -11.28 0.79
CA ILE A 60 18.41 -10.32 -0.29
C ILE A 60 19.46 -10.64 -1.37
N PRO A 61 19.07 -10.88 -2.64
CA PRO A 61 20.04 -11.13 -3.69
C PRO A 61 20.86 -9.87 -3.96
N GLU A 62 22.17 -10.03 -4.15
CA GLU A 62 23.03 -8.93 -4.58
C GLU A 62 22.63 -8.51 -6.01
N PRO A 63 22.38 -7.21 -6.26
CA PRO A 63 21.88 -6.77 -7.55
C PRO A 63 23.01 -6.76 -8.59
N ALA A 64 22.93 -7.65 -9.57
CA ALA A 64 23.86 -7.68 -10.70
C ALA A 64 23.41 -6.73 -11.84
N PRO A 65 24.34 -6.09 -12.57
CA PRO A 65 24.03 -5.37 -13.80
C PRO A 65 23.52 -6.28 -14.90
N GLU A 66 22.46 -5.85 -15.59
CA GLU A 66 21.89 -6.53 -16.75
C GLU A 66 22.16 -5.75 -18.05
N LEU A 67 21.98 -6.41 -19.20
CA LEU A 67 22.20 -5.76 -20.50
C LEU A 67 21.20 -4.59 -20.70
N GLY A 68 21.73 -3.38 -20.88
CA GLY A 68 20.95 -2.15 -20.98
C GLY A 68 20.88 -1.33 -19.69
N ASP A 69 21.34 -1.87 -18.55
CA ASP A 69 21.58 -1.06 -17.36
C ASP A 69 22.74 -0.07 -17.62
N ARG A 70 22.67 1.12 -17.02
CA ARG A 70 23.62 2.21 -17.28
C ARG A 70 24.28 2.69 -15.99
N VAL A 71 25.60 2.78 -16.00
CA VAL A 71 26.38 3.43 -14.93
C VAL A 71 26.03 4.92 -14.87
N LEU A 72 25.76 5.41 -13.66
CA LEU A 72 25.53 6.83 -13.33
C LEU A 72 26.76 7.49 -12.72
N GLY A 73 27.68 6.71 -12.14
CA GLY A 73 28.91 7.18 -11.50
C GLY A 73 29.40 6.21 -10.42
N LEU A 74 30.48 6.58 -9.74
CA LEU A 74 31.06 5.82 -8.62
C LEU A 74 30.19 5.91 -7.35
N ALA A 75 30.20 4.85 -6.54
CA ALA A 75 29.53 4.81 -5.25
C ALA A 75 30.41 5.40 -4.14
N ALA A 76 30.06 6.58 -3.64
CA ALA A 76 30.86 7.33 -2.66
C ALA A 76 31.16 6.57 -1.34
N ASN A 77 30.31 5.60 -0.97
CA ASN A 77 30.42 4.81 0.25
C ASN A 77 30.85 3.34 0.01
N ALA A 78 31.24 2.98 -1.22
CA ALA A 78 31.62 1.62 -1.60
C ALA A 78 32.72 1.66 -2.68
N PRO A 79 34.01 1.65 -2.28
CA PRO A 79 35.13 1.63 -3.21
C PRO A 79 35.06 0.46 -4.19
N GLY A 80 35.42 0.70 -5.46
CA GLY A 80 35.29 -0.29 -6.54
C GLY A 80 33.86 -0.56 -7.04
N GLN A 81 32.85 0.10 -6.48
CA GLN A 81 31.45 -0.07 -6.88
C GLN A 81 30.88 1.17 -7.58
N CYS A 82 29.97 0.91 -8.50
CA CYS A 82 29.31 1.89 -9.35
C CYS A 82 27.80 1.91 -9.06
N ILE A 83 27.19 3.09 -9.18
CA ILE A 83 25.74 3.27 -9.13
C ILE A 83 25.20 3.02 -10.53
N PHE A 84 24.31 2.05 -10.68
CA PHE A 84 23.62 1.73 -11.93
C PHE A 84 22.18 2.25 -11.93
N LEU A 85 21.65 2.53 -13.12
CA LEU A 85 20.23 2.76 -13.40
C LEU A 85 19.68 1.57 -14.18
N ARG A 86 18.59 0.97 -13.68
CA ARG A 86 17.90 -0.14 -14.37
C ARG A 86 17.37 0.29 -15.74
N ALA A 87 17.59 -0.52 -16.77
CA ALA A 87 17.10 -0.30 -18.14
C ALA A 87 15.58 -0.01 -18.17
N ASN A 88 14.82 -0.77 -17.40
CA ASN A 88 13.36 -0.75 -17.39
C ASN A 88 12.74 0.31 -16.45
N GLY A 89 13.48 1.29 -15.95
CA GLY A 89 12.88 2.35 -15.14
C GLY A 89 13.81 3.31 -14.42
N ARG A 90 13.38 3.76 -13.24
CA ARG A 90 14.06 4.78 -12.43
C ARG A 90 14.83 4.20 -11.23
N HIS A 91 14.82 2.87 -11.08
CA HIS A 91 15.45 2.19 -9.95
C HIS A 91 16.99 2.25 -10.07
N ARG A 92 17.65 2.59 -8.96
CA ARG A 92 19.11 2.63 -8.86
C ARG A 92 19.59 1.55 -7.91
N PHE A 93 20.73 0.97 -8.22
CA PHE A 93 21.38 -0.03 -7.36
C PHE A 93 22.90 0.15 -7.43
N ILE A 94 23.62 -0.45 -6.48
CA ILE A 94 25.08 -0.43 -6.44
C ILE A 94 25.56 -1.84 -6.77
N ALA A 95 26.55 -1.94 -7.65
CA ALA A 95 27.24 -3.19 -8.00
C ALA A 95 28.70 -2.89 -8.35
N SER A 96 29.53 -3.92 -8.52
CA SER A 96 30.91 -3.74 -9.00
C SER A 96 30.94 -2.93 -10.30
N CYS A 97 31.89 -2.00 -10.42
CA CYS A 97 32.12 -1.30 -11.69
C CYS A 97 32.54 -2.28 -12.79
N PRO A 98 32.15 -2.04 -14.05
CA PRO A 98 32.62 -2.84 -15.18
C PRO A 98 34.08 -2.47 -15.52
N ASP A 99 34.76 -3.34 -16.27
CA ASP A 99 36.15 -3.14 -16.67
C ASP A 99 36.37 -1.78 -17.37
N GLY A 100 37.51 -1.14 -17.07
CA GLY A 100 37.88 0.16 -17.64
C GLY A 100 37.33 1.39 -16.92
N TYR A 101 36.66 1.23 -15.77
CA TYR A 101 36.39 2.33 -14.83
C TYR A 101 37.55 2.47 -13.84
N ASP A 102 38.21 3.63 -13.82
CA ASP A 102 39.12 4.01 -12.74
C ASP A 102 38.33 4.21 -11.43
N VAL A 103 38.79 3.55 -10.36
CA VAL A 103 38.15 3.48 -9.03
C VAL A 103 39.13 3.78 -7.90
#